data_AF-A0A2J8B5F6-F1
#
_entry.id   AF-A0A2J8B5F6-F1
#
_cell.length_a   1.000
_cell.length_b   1.000
_cell.length_c   1.000
_cell.angle_alpha   90.00
_cell.angle_beta   90.00
_cell.angle_gamma   90.00
#
_symmetry.space_group_name_H-M   'P 1'
#
loop_
_entity.id
_entity.type
_entity.pdbx_description
1 polymer ?
#
loop_
_entity_poly.entity_id
_entity_poly.type
_entity_poly.pdbx_seq_one_letter_code
_entity_poly.pdbx_strand_id
1 'polypeptide(L)'
;MARQVNGATEPGNGGKNSPLSWTSAAYSQNRVADYKPYNFVDGEGVRCSLYVSGCLFACPGCYNASIQDFSAGFPYTRELEQKILADLAAPYCQGLTLLGGEPFLNTGVCLSLVRAVRQHFGHTKDIWAWSGYTWEELQAAQGDKWVLLQEVDVLVDGRFILSQKNLQLQFRGSENQRIIDVPASIAAGRPVLWARMQTDN
;
A
#
# COMPACT_ATOMS: atom_id res chain seq x y z
N MET A 1 -27.75 -24.61 24.17
CA MET A 1 -26.61 -25.30 23.52
C MET A 1 -26.11 -24.43 22.38
N ALA A 2 -25.23 -23.49 22.69
CA ALA A 2 -24.62 -22.59 21.69
C ALA A 2 -23.30 -23.21 21.23
N ARG A 3 -23.16 -23.44 19.92
CA ARG A 3 -21.96 -24.02 19.32
C ARG A 3 -20.80 -23.03 19.41
N GLN A 4 -19.70 -23.47 20.01
CA GLN A 4 -18.38 -22.83 19.95
C GLN A 4 -17.96 -22.63 18.49
N VAL A 5 -17.49 -21.42 18.16
CA VAL A 5 -16.78 -21.14 16.93
C VAL A 5 -15.29 -21.24 17.26
N ASN A 6 -14.69 -22.39 16.95
CA ASN A 6 -13.25 -22.61 17.10
C ASN A 6 -12.51 -22.18 15.84
N GLY A 7 -11.33 -21.60 16.04
CA GLY A 7 -10.18 -21.80 15.15
C GLY A 7 -9.90 -20.69 14.16
N ALA A 8 -9.06 -19.73 14.56
CA ALA A 8 -8.21 -19.01 13.62
C ALA A 8 -7.29 -20.03 12.94
N THR A 9 -7.41 -20.20 11.62
CA THR A 9 -6.51 -21.03 10.83
C THR A 9 -5.28 -20.21 10.41
N GLU A 10 -4.10 -20.67 10.83
CA GLU A 10 -2.80 -20.20 10.33
C GLU A 10 -2.70 -20.43 8.81
N PRO A 11 -2.10 -19.52 8.00
CA PRO A 11 -1.87 -19.80 6.60
C PRO A 11 -0.44 -20.31 6.40
N GLY A 12 -0.33 -21.62 6.22
CA GLY A 12 0.81 -22.26 5.56
C GLY A 12 0.31 -23.19 4.46
N ASN A 13 0.42 -22.78 3.19
CA ASN A 13 0.85 -23.65 2.09
C ASN A 13 1.04 -22.84 0.79
N GLY A 14 2.28 -22.78 0.30
CA GLY A 14 2.58 -22.25 -1.03
C GLY A 14 2.13 -23.24 -2.12
N GLY A 15 1.34 -22.76 -3.08
CA GLY A 15 1.02 -23.49 -4.31
C GLY A 15 -0.47 -23.52 -4.65
N LYS A 16 -0.84 -22.85 -5.75
CA LYS A 16 -2.12 -22.87 -6.49
C LYS A 16 -3.36 -22.20 -5.89
N ASN A 17 -3.41 -21.90 -4.59
CA ASN A 17 -4.49 -21.11 -3.97
C ASN A 17 -3.96 -19.80 -3.34
N SER A 18 -3.13 -19.06 -4.07
CA SER A 18 -2.73 -17.74 -3.58
C SER A 18 -3.97 -16.83 -3.52
N PRO A 19 -4.22 -16.10 -2.41
CA PRO A 19 -5.31 -15.12 -2.32
C PRO A 19 -5.17 -13.96 -3.33
N LEU A 20 -4.06 -13.94 -4.08
CA LEU A 20 -3.67 -12.94 -5.07
C LEU A 20 -3.60 -13.50 -6.50
N SER A 21 -4.29 -14.62 -6.79
CA SER A 21 -4.33 -15.26 -8.11
C SER A 21 -5.06 -14.47 -9.21
N TRP A 22 -5.66 -13.34 -8.88
CA TRP A 22 -6.40 -12.46 -9.79
C TRP A 22 -5.51 -11.34 -10.35
N THR A 23 -5.93 -10.77 -11.48
CA THR A 23 -5.25 -9.62 -12.11
C THR A 23 -5.88 -8.30 -11.67
N SER A 24 -5.11 -7.21 -11.66
CA SER A 24 -5.68 -5.88 -11.35
C SER A 24 -6.87 -5.52 -12.25
N ALA A 25 -6.81 -5.90 -13.54
CA ALA A 25 -7.90 -5.69 -14.49
C ALA A 25 -9.21 -6.41 -14.14
N ALA A 26 -9.20 -7.42 -13.27
CA ALA A 26 -10.40 -8.11 -12.83
C ALA A 26 -11.25 -7.29 -11.84
N TYR A 27 -10.63 -6.31 -11.15
CA TYR A 27 -11.28 -5.56 -10.07
C TYR A 27 -11.11 -4.05 -10.16
N SER A 28 -9.91 -3.57 -10.50
CA SER A 28 -9.64 -2.14 -10.61
C SER A 28 -10.48 -1.50 -11.71
N GLN A 29 -11.06 -0.35 -11.40
CA GLN A 29 -11.78 0.49 -12.36
C GLN A 29 -10.92 1.66 -12.85
N ASN A 30 -9.61 1.64 -12.58
CA ASN A 30 -8.68 2.74 -12.85
C ASN A 30 -9.16 4.08 -12.25
N ARG A 31 -9.63 4.03 -11.01
CA ARG A 31 -10.15 5.18 -10.26
C ARG A 31 -9.30 5.44 -9.02
N VAL A 32 -9.26 6.70 -8.64
CA VAL A 32 -8.64 7.16 -7.40
C VAL A 32 -9.69 7.91 -6.61
N ALA A 33 -9.72 7.65 -5.31
CA ALA A 33 -10.67 8.25 -4.40
C ALA A 33 -10.33 9.72 -4.15
N ASP A 34 -9.03 10.00 -4.02
CA ASP A 34 -8.52 11.33 -3.74
C ASP A 34 -7.03 11.44 -4.11
N TYR A 35 -6.57 12.68 -4.28
CA TYR A 35 -5.16 13.01 -4.39
C TYR A 35 -4.84 14.19 -3.48
N LYS A 36 -3.88 14.00 -2.57
CA LYS A 36 -3.48 15.01 -1.59
C LYS A 36 -2.00 15.36 -1.77
N PRO A 37 -1.68 16.56 -2.32
CA PRO A 37 -0.30 17.04 -2.35
C PRO A 37 0.13 17.49 -0.94
N TYR A 38 1.43 17.37 -0.67
CA TYR A 38 2.09 17.92 0.51
C TYR A 38 1.52 17.47 1.86
N ASN A 39 1.15 16.19 1.98
CA ASN A 39 0.68 15.57 3.21
C ASN A 39 1.86 15.15 4.12
N PHE A 40 1.61 15.10 5.44
CA PHE A 40 2.60 14.80 6.47
C PHE A 40 2.29 13.51 7.26
N VAL A 41 1.10 12.92 7.07
CA VAL A 41 0.66 11.75 7.86
C VAL A 41 0.82 10.42 7.13
N ASP A 42 1.05 10.45 5.81
CA ASP A 42 1.09 9.26 4.95
C ASP A 42 2.54 8.76 4.71
N GLY A 43 3.41 8.91 5.70
CA GLY A 43 4.81 8.47 5.66
C GLY A 43 5.78 9.57 6.10
N GLU A 44 7.07 9.27 6.05
CA GLU A 44 8.11 10.23 6.44
C GLU A 44 8.21 11.40 5.46
N GLY A 45 8.37 12.62 6.00
CA GLY A 45 8.53 13.85 5.23
C GLY A 45 7.24 14.38 4.62
N VAL A 46 7.38 15.35 3.71
CA VAL A 46 6.25 15.90 2.94
C VAL A 46 5.99 15.00 1.74
N ARG A 47 4.76 14.55 1.55
CA ARG A 47 4.44 13.53 0.56
C ARG A 47 3.29 13.92 -0.36
N CYS A 48 3.40 13.56 -1.62
CA CYS A 48 2.24 13.48 -2.50
C CYS A 48 1.55 12.13 -2.27
N SER A 49 0.27 12.12 -1.93
CA SER A 49 -0.44 10.91 -1.49
C SER A 49 -1.59 10.61 -2.44
N LEU A 50 -1.53 9.45 -3.10
CA LEU A 50 -2.56 8.98 -4.02
C LEU A 50 -3.43 7.91 -3.33
N TYR A 51 -4.69 8.23 -3.11
CA TYR A 51 -5.66 7.34 -2.51
C TYR A 51 -6.39 6.59 -3.63
N VAL A 52 -6.04 5.32 -3.89
CA VAL A 52 -6.72 4.50 -4.89
C VAL A 52 -8.11 4.06 -4.42
N SER A 53 -9.04 3.83 -5.35
CA SER A 53 -10.37 3.30 -5.04
C SER A 53 -10.39 1.78 -5.08
N GLY A 54 -11.25 1.16 -4.27
CA GLY A 54 -11.48 -0.29 -4.30
C GLY A 54 -10.59 -1.07 -3.34
N CYS A 55 -11.19 -1.90 -2.49
CA CYS A 55 -10.50 -2.81 -1.58
C CYS A 55 -11.37 -4.02 -1.25
N LEU A 56 -10.82 -5.22 -1.33
CA LEU A 56 -11.55 -6.47 -1.06
C LEU A 56 -11.53 -6.89 0.42
N PHE A 57 -10.72 -6.26 1.28
CA PHE A 57 -10.56 -6.70 2.66
C PHE A 57 -11.75 -6.39 3.57
N ALA A 58 -12.42 -5.25 3.34
CA ALA A 58 -13.54 -4.77 4.16
C ALA A 58 -13.27 -4.82 5.69
N CYS A 59 -12.06 -4.42 6.12
CA CYS A 59 -11.67 -4.48 7.53
C CYS A 59 -12.67 -3.72 8.44
N PRO A 60 -13.18 -4.33 9.52
CA PRO A 60 -14.02 -3.63 10.49
C PRO A 60 -13.31 -2.41 11.08
N GLY A 61 -13.97 -1.25 11.06
CA GLY A 61 -13.40 0.00 11.57
C GLY A 61 -12.28 0.60 10.71
N CYS A 62 -12.15 0.17 9.45
CA CYS A 62 -11.19 0.75 8.51
C CYS A 62 -11.37 2.27 8.38
N TYR A 63 -10.27 3.03 8.52
CA TYR A 63 -10.29 4.48 8.34
C TYR A 63 -10.76 4.89 6.94
N ASN A 64 -10.42 4.09 5.94
CA ASN A 64 -10.73 4.32 4.52
C ASN A 64 -11.96 3.53 4.05
N ALA A 65 -12.91 3.21 4.95
CA ALA A 65 -14.08 2.40 4.60
C ALA A 65 -14.89 2.95 3.41
N SER A 66 -15.02 4.29 3.30
CA SER A 66 -15.77 4.94 2.21
C SER A 66 -15.17 4.73 0.82
N ILE A 67 -13.89 4.38 0.73
CA ILE A 67 -13.16 4.26 -0.55
C ILE A 67 -12.82 2.80 -0.88
N GLN A 68 -13.38 1.86 -0.12
CA GLN A 68 -13.39 0.43 -0.47
C GLN A 68 -14.30 0.15 -1.68
N ASP A 69 -15.24 1.05 -1.98
CA ASP A 69 -16.01 1.04 -3.21
C ASP A 69 -15.11 1.34 -4.41
N PHE A 70 -15.11 0.42 -5.39
CA PHE A 70 -14.34 0.53 -6.62
C PHE A 70 -14.73 1.73 -7.50
N SER A 71 -15.95 2.25 -7.32
CA SER A 71 -16.48 3.40 -8.06
C SER A 71 -16.21 4.75 -7.38
N ALA A 72 -15.64 4.75 -6.16
CA ALA A 72 -15.36 5.97 -5.41
C ALA A 72 -14.41 6.93 -6.17
N GLY A 73 -14.53 8.22 -5.88
CA GLY A 73 -13.68 9.30 -6.42
C GLY A 73 -13.87 9.53 -7.91
N PHE A 74 -12.76 9.56 -8.66
CA PHE A 74 -12.70 9.96 -10.06
C PHE A 74 -11.69 9.11 -10.86
N PRO A 75 -11.77 9.09 -12.21
CA PRO A 75 -10.81 8.35 -13.03
C PRO A 75 -9.37 8.81 -12.82
N TYR A 76 -8.43 7.87 -12.83
CA TYR A 76 -7.02 8.17 -12.97
C TYR A 76 -6.72 8.58 -14.41
N THR A 77 -6.20 9.80 -14.60
CA THR A 77 -5.92 10.33 -15.95
C THR A 77 -4.45 10.76 -16.08
N ARG A 78 -4.02 10.96 -17.32
CA ARG A 78 -2.68 11.47 -17.61
C ARG A 78 -2.47 12.88 -17.06
N GLU A 79 -3.51 13.70 -17.05
CA GLU A 79 -3.47 15.05 -16.49
C GLU A 79 -3.23 15.00 -14.97
N LEU A 80 -3.88 14.06 -14.27
CA LEU A 80 -3.62 13.85 -12.85
C LEU A 80 -2.19 13.35 -12.61
N GLU A 81 -1.72 12.38 -13.39
CA GLU A 81 -0.34 11.88 -13.30
C GLU A 81 0.68 13.02 -13.47
N GLN A 82 0.50 13.88 -14.49
CA GLN A 82 1.34 15.05 -14.72
C GLN A 82 1.29 16.04 -13.56
N LYS A 83 0.11 16.27 -12.98
CA LYS A 83 -0.04 17.10 -11.79
C LYS A 83 0.75 16.54 -10.61
N ILE A 84 0.66 15.23 -10.35
CA ILE A 84 1.40 14.57 -9.27
C ILE A 84 2.91 14.72 -9.49
N LEU A 85 3.40 14.51 -10.71
CA LEU A 85 4.82 14.70 -11.04
C LEU A 85 5.27 16.15 -10.82
N ALA A 86 4.46 17.13 -11.22
CA ALA A 86 4.77 18.54 -11.00
C ALA A 86 4.84 18.89 -9.50
N ASP A 87 3.89 18.39 -8.70
CA ASP A 87 3.88 18.60 -7.25
C ASP A 87 5.06 17.88 -6.56
N LEU A 88 5.43 16.67 -7.01
CA LEU A 88 6.61 15.93 -6.51
C LEU A 88 7.93 16.65 -6.78
N ALA A 89 8.02 17.47 -7.84
CA ALA A 89 9.21 18.22 -8.18
C ALA A 89 9.56 19.31 -7.13
N ALA A 90 8.62 19.67 -6.25
CA ALA A 90 8.89 20.59 -5.16
C ALA A 90 10.09 20.09 -4.31
N PRO A 91 11.12 20.92 -4.06
CA PRO A 91 12.34 20.48 -3.36
C PRO A 91 12.09 19.96 -1.94
N TYR A 92 11.04 20.44 -1.28
CA TYR A 92 10.64 20.02 0.07
C TYR A 92 9.77 18.75 0.07
N CYS A 93 9.25 18.32 -1.09
CA CYS A 93 8.46 17.09 -1.20
C CYS A 93 9.43 15.90 -1.24
N GLN A 94 9.39 15.06 -0.20
CA GLN A 94 10.27 13.90 -0.07
C GLN A 94 9.91 12.81 -1.07
N GLY A 95 8.61 12.55 -1.28
CA GLY A 95 8.22 11.43 -2.13
C GLY A 95 6.72 11.21 -2.29
N LEU A 96 6.41 10.03 -2.82
CA LEU A 96 5.06 9.56 -3.15
C LEU A 96 4.59 8.54 -2.12
N THR A 97 3.30 8.56 -1.78
CA THR A 97 2.64 7.47 -1.07
C THR A 97 1.46 6.94 -1.86
N LEU A 98 1.39 5.62 -2.00
CA LEU A 98 0.27 4.87 -2.55
C LEU A 98 -0.53 4.27 -1.40
N LEU A 99 -1.79 4.65 -1.24
CA LEU A 99 -2.64 4.18 -0.15
C LEU A 99 -4.13 4.26 -0.52
N GLY A 100 -5.02 4.16 0.47
CA GLY A 100 -6.44 4.39 0.30
C GLY A 100 -7.24 3.09 0.39
N GLY A 101 -7.75 2.63 -0.75
CA GLY A 101 -8.29 1.28 -0.92
C GLY A 101 -7.18 0.23 -0.82
N GLU A 102 -6.85 -0.45 -1.93
CA GLU A 102 -5.74 -1.40 -1.97
C GLU A 102 -4.83 -1.17 -3.20
N PRO A 103 -3.63 -0.58 -3.02
CA PRO A 103 -2.66 -0.37 -4.09
C PRO A 103 -2.29 -1.62 -4.88
N PHE A 104 -2.13 -2.78 -4.24
CA PHE A 104 -1.77 -4.03 -4.93
C PHE A 104 -2.97 -4.69 -5.65
N LEU A 105 -4.17 -4.13 -5.49
CA LEU A 105 -5.30 -4.40 -6.37
C LEU A 105 -5.32 -3.47 -7.58
N ASN A 106 -4.78 -2.27 -7.43
CA ASN A 106 -4.73 -1.22 -8.43
C ASN A 106 -3.35 -1.10 -9.10
N THR A 107 -2.65 -2.23 -9.29
CA THR A 107 -1.29 -2.25 -9.85
C THR A 107 -1.19 -1.54 -11.20
N GLY A 108 -2.24 -1.54 -12.03
CA GLY A 108 -2.25 -0.80 -13.31
C GLY A 108 -2.02 0.71 -13.11
N VAL A 109 -2.80 1.33 -12.22
CA VAL A 109 -2.66 2.75 -11.86
C VAL A 109 -1.34 2.99 -11.14
N CYS A 110 -1.04 2.17 -10.13
CA CYS A 110 0.15 2.34 -9.29
C CYS A 110 1.45 2.21 -10.09
N LEU A 111 1.58 1.19 -10.94
CA LEU A 111 2.77 0.99 -11.77
C LEU A 111 2.94 2.08 -12.83
N SER A 112 1.84 2.63 -13.38
CA SER A 112 1.92 3.79 -14.28
C SER A 112 2.61 4.95 -13.58
N LEU A 113 2.09 5.36 -12.42
CA LEU A 113 2.62 6.49 -11.67
C LEU A 113 4.04 6.23 -11.17
N VAL A 114 4.30 5.07 -10.57
CA VAL A 114 5.61 4.73 -10.01
C VAL A 114 6.69 4.76 -11.09
N ARG A 115 6.43 4.18 -12.26
CA ARG A 115 7.39 4.23 -13.38
C ARG A 115 7.59 5.64 -13.88
N ALA A 116 6.54 6.45 -13.96
CA ALA A 116 6.66 7.86 -14.34
C ALA A 116 7.52 8.64 -13.33
N VAL A 117 7.35 8.40 -12.03
CA VAL A 117 8.18 8.98 -10.96
C VAL A 117 9.62 8.55 -11.08
N ARG A 118 9.89 7.24 -11.24
CA ARG A 118 11.26 6.72 -11.44
C ARG A 118 11.91 7.29 -12.69
N GLN A 119 11.17 7.45 -13.78
CA GLN A 119 11.68 8.04 -15.01
C GLN A 119 12.07 9.52 -14.83
N HIS A 120 11.29 10.30 -14.08
CA HIS A 120 11.54 11.74 -13.90
C HIS A 120 12.58 12.04 -12.82
N PHE A 121 12.58 11.25 -11.73
CA PHE A 121 13.32 11.58 -10.51
C PHE A 121 14.33 10.51 -10.10
N GLY A 122 14.40 9.38 -10.79
CA GLY A 122 15.17 8.22 -10.35
C GLY A 122 14.74 7.77 -8.95
N HIS A 123 15.71 7.63 -8.05
CA HIS A 123 15.50 7.29 -6.64
C HIS A 123 15.59 8.50 -5.70
N THR A 124 15.57 9.73 -6.22
CA THR A 124 15.63 10.94 -5.37
C THR A 124 14.31 11.21 -4.63
N LYS A 125 13.21 10.61 -5.09
CA LYS A 125 11.90 10.63 -4.43
C LYS A 125 11.56 9.22 -4.00
N ASP A 126 11.42 9.00 -2.69
CA ASP A 126 11.06 7.68 -2.17
C ASP A 126 9.57 7.39 -2.40
N ILE A 127 9.22 6.11 -2.47
CA ILE A 127 7.86 5.67 -2.73
C ILE A 127 7.43 4.72 -1.62
N TRP A 128 6.35 5.09 -0.93
CA TRP A 128 5.72 4.27 0.09
C TRP A 128 4.46 3.63 -0.47
N ALA A 129 4.14 2.42 -0.01
CA ALA A 129 2.86 1.78 -0.28
C ALA A 129 2.26 1.19 1.00
N TRP A 130 0.97 1.42 1.22
CA TRP A 130 0.19 0.68 2.21
C TRP A 130 -0.49 -0.49 1.55
N SER A 131 -0.54 -1.64 2.23
CA SER A 131 -1.31 -2.80 1.77
C SER A 131 -1.89 -3.58 2.95
N GLY A 132 -3.08 -4.14 2.75
CA GLY A 132 -3.59 -5.16 3.65
C GLY A 132 -2.94 -6.54 3.43
N TYR A 133 -2.21 -6.73 2.34
CA TYR A 133 -1.42 -7.95 2.14
C TYR A 133 -0.11 -7.88 2.93
N THR A 134 0.38 -9.02 3.37
CA THR A 134 1.73 -9.10 3.94
C THR A 134 2.79 -9.19 2.84
N TRP A 135 4.03 -8.84 3.18
CA TRP A 135 5.21 -9.09 2.34
C TRP A 135 5.23 -10.50 1.75
N GLU A 136 4.96 -11.51 2.58
CA GLU A 136 4.98 -12.91 2.18
C GLU A 136 3.86 -13.24 1.17
N GLU A 137 2.66 -12.67 1.37
CA GLU A 137 1.55 -12.79 0.41
C GLU A 137 1.93 -12.16 -0.95
N LEU A 138 2.49 -10.95 -0.93
CA LEU A 138 2.89 -10.21 -2.13
C LEU A 138 4.06 -10.89 -2.87
N GLN A 139 5.04 -11.41 -2.14
CA GLN A 139 6.16 -12.16 -2.69
C GLN A 139 5.68 -13.46 -3.36
N ALA A 140 4.71 -14.15 -2.76
CA ALA A 140 4.16 -15.37 -3.32
C ALA A 140 3.25 -15.14 -4.53
N ALA A 141 2.64 -13.96 -4.68
CA ALA A 141 1.68 -13.66 -5.75
C ALA A 141 2.28 -13.67 -7.16
N GLN A 142 3.58 -13.37 -7.29
CA GLN A 142 4.27 -13.16 -8.57
C GLN A 142 3.57 -12.07 -9.43
N GLY A 143 4.05 -11.86 -10.66
CA GLY A 143 3.41 -10.95 -11.62
C GLY A 143 3.41 -9.48 -11.21
N ASP A 144 2.33 -8.78 -11.52
CA ASP A 144 2.18 -7.33 -11.36
C ASP A 144 2.35 -6.83 -9.91
N LYS A 145 1.91 -7.62 -8.93
CA LYS A 145 2.02 -7.31 -7.51
C LYS A 145 3.47 -7.37 -7.04
N TRP A 146 4.19 -8.41 -7.47
CA TRP A 146 5.61 -8.51 -7.19
C TRP A 146 6.39 -7.38 -7.87
N VAL A 147 6.07 -7.06 -9.12
CA VAL A 147 6.69 -5.93 -9.84
C VAL A 147 6.43 -4.61 -9.11
N LEU A 148 5.20 -4.34 -8.66
CA LEU A 148 4.92 -3.12 -7.88
C LEU A 148 5.71 -3.10 -6.56
N LEU A 149 5.77 -4.23 -5.86
CA LEU A 149 6.54 -4.34 -4.62
C LEU A 149 8.02 -4.03 -4.87
N GLN A 150 8.62 -4.51 -5.96
CA GLN A 150 10.03 -4.24 -6.27
C GLN A 150 10.35 -2.78 -6.62
N GLU A 151 9.34 -1.98 -6.97
CA GLU A 151 9.51 -0.59 -7.41
C GLU A 151 9.28 0.44 -6.29
N VAL A 152 8.79 0.01 -5.12
CA VAL A 152 8.59 0.86 -3.94
C VAL A 152 9.77 0.73 -2.97
N ASP A 153 9.96 1.74 -2.11
CA ASP A 153 11.06 1.80 -1.15
C ASP A 153 10.60 1.35 0.25
N VAL A 154 9.35 1.64 0.61
CA VAL A 154 8.78 1.29 1.92
C VAL A 154 7.39 0.67 1.74
N LEU A 155 7.14 -0.44 2.44
CA LEU A 155 5.84 -1.09 2.50
C LEU A 155 5.30 -1.03 3.93
N VAL A 156 4.10 -0.50 4.12
CA VAL A 156 3.32 -0.73 5.34
C VAL A 156 2.36 -1.88 5.06
N ASP A 157 2.59 -3.02 5.69
CA ASP A 157 1.95 -4.28 5.34
C ASP A 157 0.97 -4.80 6.39
N GLY A 158 0.06 -5.68 5.97
CA GLY A 158 -0.90 -6.33 6.84
C GLY A 158 -2.24 -5.62 6.98
N ARG A 159 -3.30 -6.42 7.14
CA ARG A 159 -4.69 -5.94 7.29
C ARG A 159 -4.84 -5.13 8.57
N PHE A 160 -5.72 -4.15 8.57
CA PHE A 160 -6.12 -3.46 9.80
C PHE A 160 -6.92 -4.40 10.70
N ILE A 161 -6.50 -4.51 11.97
CA ILE A 161 -7.18 -5.31 12.99
C ILE A 161 -7.69 -4.38 14.09
N LEU A 162 -9.02 -4.26 14.21
CA LEU A 162 -9.65 -3.34 15.16
C LEU A 162 -9.26 -3.59 16.62
N SER A 163 -9.10 -4.85 17.04
CA SER A 163 -8.69 -5.20 18.40
C SER A 163 -7.24 -4.84 18.72
N GLN A 164 -6.43 -4.56 17.70
CA GLN A 164 -5.04 -4.12 17.82
C GLN A 164 -4.89 -2.65 17.41
N LYS A 165 -5.99 -1.90 17.30
CA LYS A 165 -5.96 -0.49 16.93
C LYS A 165 -5.18 0.30 17.96
N ASN A 166 -4.14 1.00 17.52
CA ASN A 166 -3.33 1.85 18.37
C ASN A 166 -2.97 3.14 17.62
N LEU A 167 -3.44 4.27 18.13
CA LEU A 167 -3.31 5.59 17.49
C LEU A 167 -1.94 6.26 17.74
N GLN A 168 -1.12 5.66 18.60
CA GLN A 168 0.23 6.16 18.90
C GLN A 168 1.28 5.57 17.96
N LEU A 169 0.91 4.55 17.18
CA LEU A 169 1.83 3.90 16.25
C LEU A 169 2.22 4.85 15.13
N GLN A 170 3.51 4.88 14.83
CA GLN A 170 4.02 5.60 13.67
C GLN A 170 3.51 4.96 12.37
N PHE A 171 2.82 5.74 11.54
CA PHE A 171 2.41 5.38 10.15
C PHE A 171 1.67 4.02 10.02
N ARG A 172 0.96 3.56 11.04
CA ARG A 172 0.11 2.35 10.94
C ARG A 172 -1.07 2.45 11.89
N GLY A 173 -2.13 1.71 11.59
CA GLY A 173 -3.39 1.75 12.36
C GLY A 173 -3.51 0.65 13.41
N SER A 174 -2.80 -0.47 13.23
CA SER A 174 -2.84 -1.61 14.16
C SER A 174 -1.47 -2.26 14.38
N GLU A 175 -1.28 -2.85 15.56
CA GLU A 175 0.02 -3.37 16.03
C GLU A 175 0.59 -4.51 15.18
N ASN A 176 -0.26 -5.28 14.49
CA ASN A 176 0.19 -6.32 13.55
C ASN A 176 0.86 -5.79 12.28
N GLN A 177 0.64 -4.52 11.93
CA GLN A 177 1.14 -3.97 10.68
C GLN A 177 2.64 -3.67 10.80
N ARG A 178 3.42 -4.00 9.78
CA ARG A 178 4.88 -3.77 9.78
C ARG A 178 5.22 -2.68 8.79
N ILE A 179 6.24 -1.88 9.12
CA ILE A 179 6.87 -0.97 8.15
C ILE A 179 8.17 -1.63 7.69
N ILE A 180 8.25 -1.91 6.40
CA ILE A 180 9.27 -2.76 5.80
C ILE A 180 10.12 -1.91 4.84
N ASP A 181 11.44 -2.01 4.98
CA ASP A 181 12.40 -1.52 4.00
C ASP A 181 12.46 -2.51 2.85
N VAL A 182 11.89 -2.14 1.71
CA VAL A 182 11.70 -3.07 0.60
C VAL A 182 13.03 -3.44 -0.07
N PRO A 183 13.93 -2.51 -0.44
CA PRO A 183 15.23 -2.86 -0.99
C PRO A 183 16.05 -3.78 -0.09
N ALA A 184 16.11 -3.49 1.21
CA ALA A 184 16.82 -4.34 2.17
C ALA A 184 16.17 -5.72 2.29
N SER A 185 14.84 -5.79 2.22
CA SER A 185 14.09 -7.05 2.27
C SER A 185 14.31 -7.92 1.04
N ILE A 186 14.38 -7.32 -0.16
CA ILE A 186 14.71 -8.03 -1.39
C ILE A 186 16.13 -8.61 -1.28
N ALA A 187 17.11 -7.80 -0.86
CA ALA A 187 18.49 -8.22 -0.73
C ALA A 187 18.67 -9.36 0.30
N ALA A 188 17.91 -9.31 1.40
CA ALA A 188 17.96 -10.33 2.45
C ALA A 188 17.09 -11.58 2.16
N GLY A 189 16.19 -11.51 1.17
CA GLY A 189 15.22 -12.57 0.88
C GLY A 189 14.14 -12.74 1.96
N ARG A 190 14.01 -11.79 2.89
CA ARG A 190 13.08 -11.82 4.03
C ARG A 190 12.73 -10.38 4.44
N PRO A 191 11.59 -10.11 5.10
CA PRO A 191 11.27 -8.77 5.55
C PRO A 191 12.34 -8.22 6.51
N VAL A 192 12.79 -7.00 6.23
CA VAL A 192 13.66 -6.16 7.03
C VAL A 192 12.84 -4.95 7.46
N LEU A 193 12.73 -4.74 8.76
CA LEU A 193 11.96 -3.62 9.29
C LEU A 193 12.64 -2.29 8.99
N TRP A 194 11.84 -1.28 8.70
CA TRP A 194 12.30 0.06 8.40
C TRP A 194 12.99 0.69 9.63
N ALA A 195 14.27 1.01 9.51
CA ALA A 195 15.14 1.34 10.64
C ALA A 195 14.83 2.67 11.33
N ARG A 196 14.08 3.57 10.68
CA ARG A 196 13.68 4.88 11.23
C ARG A 196 12.39 4.82 12.04
N MET A 197 11.90 3.62 12.35
CA MET A 197 10.82 3.49 13.33
C MET A 197 11.28 4.02 14.68
N GLN A 198 10.58 5.06 15.17
CA GLN A 198 10.74 5.48 16.55
C GLN A 198 10.21 4.34 17.43
N THR A 199 10.96 3.95 18.45
CA THR A 199 10.49 2.92 19.38
C THR A 199 9.18 3.41 20.01
N ASP A 200 8.10 2.65 19.81
CA ASP A 200 6.81 2.91 20.45
C ASP A 200 7.07 2.93 21.98
N ASN A 201 6.91 4.09 22.60
CA ASN A 201 7.31 4.37 23.98
C ASN A 201 6.17 4.10 24.97
#